data_AF-A0A382S882-F1
#
_entry.id   AF-A0A382S882-F1
#
_cell.length_a   1.000
_cell.length_b   1.000
_cell.length_c   1.000
_cell.angle_alpha   90.00
_cell.angle_beta   90.00
_cell.angle_gamma   90.00
#
_symmetry.space_group_name_H-M   'P 1'
#
loop_
_entity.id
_entity.type
_entity.pdbx_description
1 polymer ?
#
loop_
_entity_poly.entity_id
_entity_poly.type
_entity_poly.pdbx_seq_one_letter_code
_entity_poly.pdbx_strand_id
1 'polypeptide(L)'
;DYMLPIIADGEAGFGGPLNVFELSKKFIKAGAAGVHFEDQLASEKKCGHMGGKVLVPTSTMIKNLKAARLAADIADVPLIILARTDANAAKLITNDHDENDKPFLTGKRSPEGFFYVKHGIEQAISRGLAYAPYSDLLWCETATPNLEEAKKFADAIHKKFPGKLLAYNCSPSFNWKKHLSDSEIASFQQNIAEMGYKFQFITLAGFHVQNIAVFELAEKYNKEGMTAYSKIQQQEFAREKDGYTSVKHQREVGTSYFDAVSNTISSGKSSTTAMKDSTESEQF
;
A
#
# COMPACT_ATOMS: atom_id res chain seq x y z
N ASP A 1 -18.22 8.94 5.09
CA ASP A 1 -18.38 7.65 4.41
C ASP A 1 -17.50 6.64 5.14
N TYR A 2 -18.06 5.53 5.64
CA TYR A 2 -17.31 4.47 6.33
C TYR A 2 -16.67 3.48 5.34
N MET A 3 -17.20 3.38 4.11
CA MET A 3 -16.74 2.46 3.09
C MET A 3 -15.71 3.13 2.20
N LEU A 4 -14.57 3.49 2.80
CA LEU A 4 -13.47 4.09 2.05
C LEU A 4 -12.85 3.07 1.08
N PRO A 5 -12.40 3.50 -0.12
CA PRO A 5 -11.82 2.60 -1.12
C PRO A 5 -10.50 2.01 -0.61
N ILE A 6 -10.38 0.68 -0.69
CA ILE A 6 -9.16 -0.05 -0.33
C ILE A 6 -8.35 -0.33 -1.60
N ILE A 7 -7.09 0.10 -1.61
CA ILE A 7 -6.09 -0.33 -2.61
C ILE A 7 -5.22 -1.40 -1.96
N ALA A 8 -5.24 -2.61 -2.52
CA ALA A 8 -4.58 -3.78 -1.93
C ALA A 8 -3.29 -4.18 -2.68
N ASP A 9 -2.35 -4.78 -1.95
CA ASP A 9 -1.07 -5.27 -2.46
C ASP A 9 -1.21 -6.68 -3.03
N GLY A 10 -1.08 -6.82 -4.36
CA GLY A 10 -1.07 -8.11 -5.06
C GLY A 10 0.34 -8.71 -5.25
N GLU A 11 1.37 -8.06 -4.72
CA GLU A 11 2.79 -8.38 -4.88
C GLU A 11 3.16 -8.63 -6.35
N ALA A 12 3.98 -9.66 -6.60
CA ALA A 12 4.27 -10.18 -7.93
C ALA A 12 3.19 -11.16 -8.44
N GLY A 13 2.03 -11.24 -7.79
CA GLY A 13 0.92 -12.10 -8.18
C GLY A 13 1.06 -13.57 -7.81
N PHE A 14 2.03 -13.92 -6.94
CA PHE A 14 2.24 -15.27 -6.40
C PHE A 14 2.43 -16.36 -7.47
N GLY A 15 2.94 -16.00 -8.65
CA GLY A 15 3.23 -16.95 -9.73
C GLY A 15 3.10 -16.33 -11.12
N GLY A 16 2.39 -17.03 -12.00
CA GLY A 16 2.12 -16.57 -13.36
C GLY A 16 0.77 -15.87 -13.52
N PRO A 17 0.34 -15.60 -14.77
CA PRO A 17 -0.89 -14.87 -15.04
C PRO A 17 -2.16 -15.50 -14.43
N LEU A 18 -2.24 -16.83 -14.32
CA LEU A 18 -3.38 -17.51 -13.69
C LEU A 18 -3.45 -17.26 -12.18
N ASN A 19 -2.30 -17.16 -11.50
CA ASN A 19 -2.25 -16.80 -10.08
C ASN A 19 -2.72 -15.36 -9.88
N VAL A 20 -2.27 -14.44 -10.74
CA VAL A 20 -2.72 -13.03 -10.74
C VAL A 20 -4.22 -12.92 -10.97
N PHE A 21 -4.76 -13.67 -11.92
CA PHE A 21 -6.21 -13.71 -12.20
C PHE A 21 -7.00 -14.15 -10.97
N GLU A 22 -6.62 -15.26 -10.34
CA GLU A 22 -7.32 -15.76 -9.15
C GLU A 22 -7.15 -14.85 -7.93
N LEU A 23 -5.98 -14.24 -7.75
CA LEU A 23 -5.77 -13.27 -6.68
C LEU A 23 -6.63 -12.01 -6.89
N SER A 24 -6.72 -11.51 -8.12
CA SER A 24 -7.57 -10.36 -8.46
C SER A 24 -9.04 -10.65 -8.16
N LYS A 25 -9.54 -11.84 -8.49
CA LYS A 25 -10.89 -12.28 -8.11
C LYS A 25 -11.10 -12.29 -6.60
N LYS A 26 -10.10 -12.73 -5.82
CA LYS A 26 -10.17 -12.73 -4.35
C LYS A 26 -10.23 -11.31 -3.79
N PHE A 27 -9.46 -10.38 -4.34
CA PHE A 27 -9.54 -8.96 -3.95
C PHE A 27 -10.89 -8.33 -4.28
N ILE A 28 -11.41 -8.58 -5.49
CA ILE A 28 -12.75 -8.11 -5.89
C ILE A 28 -13.81 -8.65 -4.92
N LYS A 29 -13.78 -9.96 -4.63
CA LYS A 29 -14.72 -10.58 -3.69
C LYS A 29 -14.62 -10.01 -2.28
N ALA A 30 -13.42 -9.58 -1.86
CA ALA A 30 -13.19 -8.95 -0.57
C ALA A 30 -13.57 -7.45 -0.53
N GLY A 31 -13.96 -6.85 -1.66
CA GLY A 31 -14.39 -5.45 -1.72
C GLY A 31 -13.24 -4.45 -1.95
N ALA A 32 -12.09 -4.88 -2.47
CA ALA A 32 -11.03 -3.95 -2.85
C ALA A 32 -11.48 -3.04 -4.00
N ALA A 33 -11.21 -1.74 -3.89
CA ALA A 33 -11.46 -0.76 -4.96
C ALA A 33 -10.35 -0.77 -6.01
N GLY A 34 -9.15 -1.19 -5.63
CA GLY A 34 -8.03 -1.36 -6.55
C GLY A 34 -6.97 -2.32 -6.02
N VAL A 35 -6.09 -2.72 -6.92
CA VAL A 35 -4.98 -3.63 -6.64
C VAL A 35 -3.73 -3.14 -7.34
N HIS A 36 -2.57 -3.36 -6.74
CA HIS A 36 -1.30 -3.18 -7.42
C HIS A 36 -0.57 -4.49 -7.64
N PHE A 37 0.13 -4.61 -8.77
CA PHE A 37 1.04 -5.71 -9.07
C PHE A 37 2.40 -5.15 -9.45
N GLU A 38 3.47 -5.88 -9.15
CA GLU A 38 4.85 -5.48 -9.40
C GLU A 38 5.59 -6.44 -10.35
N ASP A 39 6.57 -5.90 -11.09
CA ASP A 39 7.32 -6.64 -12.10
C ASP A 39 8.50 -7.46 -11.56
N GLN A 40 8.38 -7.97 -10.33
CA GLN A 40 9.35 -8.89 -9.72
C GLN A 40 9.04 -10.35 -10.05
N LEU A 41 10.06 -11.21 -9.98
CA LEU A 41 9.90 -12.66 -9.98
C LEU A 41 9.25 -13.10 -8.68
N ALA A 42 8.05 -13.69 -8.74
CA ALA A 42 7.29 -14.07 -7.54
C ALA A 42 8.04 -15.00 -6.59
N SER A 43 8.81 -15.97 -7.10
CA SER A 43 9.60 -16.88 -6.25
C SER A 43 10.74 -16.19 -5.51
N GLU A 44 11.14 -14.99 -5.94
CA GLU A 44 12.22 -14.21 -5.35
C GLU A 44 11.77 -12.80 -4.95
N LYS A 45 10.46 -12.59 -4.74
CA LYS A 45 9.89 -11.30 -4.37
C LYS A 45 10.57 -10.75 -3.11
N LYS A 46 10.88 -9.45 -3.11
CA LYS A 46 11.39 -8.73 -1.94
C LYS A 46 10.60 -7.43 -1.73
N CYS A 47 10.74 -6.83 -0.54
CA CYS A 47 10.32 -5.45 -0.34
C CYS A 47 11.12 -4.54 -1.30
N GLY A 48 10.48 -3.50 -1.84
CA GLY A 48 11.08 -2.57 -2.79
C GLY A 48 12.38 -1.90 -2.34
N HIS A 49 12.59 -1.81 -1.03
CA HIS A 49 13.76 -1.19 -0.39
C HIS A 49 14.83 -2.20 0.04
N MET A 50 14.67 -3.48 -0.33
CA MET A 50 15.67 -4.53 -0.09
C MET A 50 16.52 -4.78 -1.34
N GLY A 51 17.74 -5.30 -1.12
CA GLY A 51 18.58 -5.83 -2.19
C GLY A 51 18.05 -7.17 -2.74
N GLY A 52 18.66 -7.65 -3.83
CA GLY A 52 18.36 -8.98 -4.38
C GLY A 52 17.06 -9.09 -5.17
N LYS A 53 16.43 -7.97 -5.56
CA LYS A 53 15.25 -7.99 -6.44
C LYS A 53 15.59 -8.51 -7.83
N VAL A 54 14.75 -9.40 -8.35
CA VAL A 54 14.84 -9.98 -9.69
C VAL A 54 13.60 -9.56 -10.48
N LEU A 55 13.79 -8.89 -11.60
CA LEU A 55 12.71 -8.49 -12.50
C LEU A 55 12.26 -9.67 -13.38
N VAL A 56 10.96 -9.69 -13.72
CA VAL A 56 10.47 -10.44 -14.89
C VAL A 56 10.58 -9.57 -16.15
N PRO A 57 10.56 -10.17 -17.36
CA PRO A 57 10.51 -9.41 -18.59
C PRO A 57 9.27 -8.50 -18.65
N THR A 58 9.40 -7.37 -19.33
CA THR A 58 8.35 -6.35 -19.47
C THR A 58 7.02 -6.98 -19.93
N SER A 59 7.07 -7.84 -20.95
CA SER A 59 5.91 -8.58 -21.47
C SER A 59 5.28 -9.54 -20.46
N THR A 60 6.02 -10.04 -19.48
CA THR A 60 5.48 -10.90 -18.42
C THR A 60 4.64 -10.08 -17.45
N MET A 61 5.12 -8.90 -17.04
CA MET A 61 4.31 -7.97 -16.26
C MET A 61 3.05 -7.53 -17.02
N ILE A 62 3.15 -7.25 -18.32
CA ILE A 62 1.97 -6.93 -19.15
C ILE A 62 0.95 -8.07 -19.16
N LYS A 63 1.38 -9.34 -19.22
CA LYS A 63 0.46 -10.49 -19.12
C LYS A 63 -0.24 -10.54 -17.76
N ASN A 64 0.48 -10.23 -16.68
CA ASN A 64 -0.10 -10.15 -15.33
C ASN A 64 -1.14 -9.03 -15.24
N LEU A 65 -0.85 -7.82 -15.75
CA LEU A 65 -1.80 -6.71 -15.79
C LEU A 65 -3.06 -7.05 -16.59
N LYS A 66 -2.90 -7.71 -17.75
CA LYS A 66 -4.03 -8.20 -18.55
C LYS A 66 -4.86 -9.26 -17.82
N ALA A 67 -4.21 -10.14 -17.06
CA ALA A 67 -4.91 -11.13 -16.25
C ALA A 67 -5.73 -10.48 -15.13
N ALA A 68 -5.19 -9.46 -14.45
CA ALA A 68 -5.92 -8.68 -13.46
C ALA A 68 -7.11 -7.94 -14.07
N ARG A 69 -6.94 -7.32 -15.26
CA ARG A 69 -8.04 -6.67 -15.99
C ARG A 69 -9.10 -7.67 -16.40
N LEU A 70 -8.72 -8.82 -16.95
CA LEU A 70 -9.67 -9.88 -17.32
C LEU A 70 -10.49 -10.37 -16.11
N ALA A 71 -9.88 -10.48 -14.93
CA ALA A 71 -10.60 -10.82 -13.71
C ALA A 71 -11.66 -9.78 -13.33
N ALA A 72 -11.32 -8.48 -13.47
CA ALA A 72 -12.24 -7.37 -13.23
C ALA A 72 -13.39 -7.33 -14.26
N ASP A 73 -13.06 -7.51 -15.54
CA ASP A 73 -14.03 -7.50 -16.63
C ASP A 73 -15.03 -8.67 -16.50
N ILE A 74 -14.57 -9.87 -16.14
CA ILE A 74 -15.44 -11.03 -15.91
C ILE A 74 -16.35 -10.83 -14.68
N ALA A 75 -15.85 -10.16 -13.65
CA ALA A 75 -16.63 -9.82 -12.46
C ALA A 75 -17.53 -8.59 -12.65
N ASP A 76 -17.48 -7.94 -13.83
CA ASP A 76 -18.21 -6.72 -14.17
C ASP A 76 -18.01 -5.60 -13.14
N VAL A 77 -16.75 -5.36 -12.74
CA VAL A 77 -16.38 -4.29 -11.81
C VAL A 77 -15.26 -3.41 -12.36
N PRO A 78 -15.31 -2.08 -12.15
CA PRO A 78 -14.26 -1.16 -12.58
C PRO A 78 -13.07 -1.15 -11.61
N LEU A 79 -12.46 -2.31 -11.34
CA LEU A 79 -11.31 -2.43 -10.44
C LEU A 79 -10.15 -1.56 -10.94
N ILE A 80 -9.62 -0.72 -10.07
CA ILE A 80 -8.44 0.10 -10.36
C ILE A 80 -7.18 -0.79 -10.34
N ILE A 81 -6.37 -0.73 -11.39
CA ILE A 81 -5.12 -1.48 -11.53
C ILE A 81 -3.93 -0.53 -11.49
N LEU A 82 -3.07 -0.69 -10.47
CA LEU A 82 -1.76 -0.06 -10.38
C LEU A 82 -0.68 -0.99 -10.94
N ALA A 83 0.11 -0.51 -11.89
CA ALA A 83 1.33 -1.20 -12.29
C ALA A 83 2.54 -0.59 -11.57
N ARG A 84 3.19 -1.41 -10.75
CA ARG A 84 4.44 -1.08 -10.06
C ARG A 84 5.64 -1.62 -10.83
N THR A 85 6.70 -0.81 -10.92
CA THR A 85 8.02 -1.27 -11.36
C THR A 85 9.06 -1.13 -10.25
N ASP A 86 9.89 -2.16 -10.11
CA ASP A 86 11.00 -2.21 -9.16
C ASP A 86 12.37 -1.95 -9.83
N ALA A 87 12.37 -1.63 -11.13
CA ALA A 87 13.56 -1.51 -11.96
C ALA A 87 14.51 -0.36 -11.59
N ASN A 88 14.09 0.58 -10.75
CA ASN A 88 14.98 1.62 -10.26
C ASN A 88 16.14 1.05 -9.43
N ALA A 89 15.89 0.01 -8.63
CA ALA A 89 16.89 -0.59 -7.76
C ALA A 89 17.21 -2.06 -8.08
N ALA A 90 16.35 -2.76 -8.84
CA ALA A 90 16.55 -4.17 -9.16
C ALA A 90 17.71 -4.38 -10.15
N LYS A 91 18.71 -5.16 -9.74
CA LYS A 91 19.95 -5.40 -10.52
C LYS A 91 19.91 -6.66 -11.37
N LEU A 92 18.85 -7.46 -11.25
CA LEU A 92 18.71 -8.75 -11.92
C LEU A 92 17.40 -8.79 -12.72
N ILE A 93 17.41 -9.55 -13.82
CA ILE A 93 16.23 -9.92 -14.61
C ILE A 93 16.31 -11.40 -14.97
N THR A 94 15.17 -12.09 -15.05
CA THR A 94 15.14 -13.54 -15.24
C THR A 94 15.67 -14.02 -16.59
N ASN A 95 15.40 -13.29 -17.68
CA ASN A 95 15.85 -13.61 -19.03
C ASN A 95 15.89 -12.35 -19.92
N ASP A 96 16.36 -12.49 -21.16
CA ASP A 96 16.72 -11.41 -22.09
C ASP A 96 15.87 -11.38 -23.39
N HIS A 97 14.76 -12.12 -23.45
CA HIS A 97 14.00 -12.28 -24.70
C HIS A 97 13.23 -11.02 -25.12
N ASP A 98 12.96 -10.10 -24.20
CA ASP A 98 12.10 -8.93 -24.42
C ASP A 98 12.90 -7.72 -24.92
N GLU A 99 12.55 -7.20 -26.10
CA GLU A 99 13.23 -6.05 -26.71
C GLU A 99 13.23 -4.80 -25.83
N ASN A 100 12.20 -4.60 -24.99
CA ASN A 100 12.12 -3.44 -24.09
C ASN A 100 13.22 -3.48 -23.02
N ASP A 101 13.70 -4.67 -22.68
CA ASP A 101 14.66 -4.91 -21.61
C ASP A 101 16.11 -4.98 -22.12
N LYS A 102 16.32 -5.33 -23.39
CA LYS A 102 17.65 -5.49 -23.99
C LYS A 102 18.59 -4.29 -23.82
N PRO A 103 18.16 -3.02 -23.96
CA PRO A 103 19.04 -1.86 -23.77
C PRO A 103 19.70 -1.80 -22.38
N PHE A 104 19.06 -2.41 -21.38
CA PHE A 104 19.49 -2.38 -19.98
C PHE A 104 20.34 -3.58 -19.60
N LEU A 105 20.46 -4.61 -20.44
CA LEU A 105 21.30 -5.77 -20.13
C LEU A 105 22.78 -5.39 -20.11
N THR A 106 23.53 -6.02 -19.19
CA THR A 106 24.98 -5.85 -19.09
C THR A 106 25.76 -6.95 -19.82
N GLY A 107 25.09 -8.01 -20.28
CA GLY A 107 25.69 -9.21 -20.87
C GLY A 107 26.25 -10.21 -19.85
N LYS A 108 26.19 -9.91 -18.54
CA LYS A 108 26.64 -10.81 -17.47
C LYS A 108 25.48 -11.59 -16.87
N ARG A 109 25.77 -12.80 -16.36
CA ARG A 109 24.82 -13.64 -15.62
C ARG A 109 25.28 -13.93 -14.20
N SER A 110 24.32 -14.13 -13.30
CA SER A 110 24.56 -14.63 -11.95
C SER A 110 24.69 -16.17 -11.94
N PRO A 111 25.17 -16.79 -10.85
CA PRO A 111 25.27 -18.25 -10.72
C PRO A 111 23.93 -18.98 -10.86
N GLU A 112 22.83 -18.37 -10.42
CA GLU A 112 21.45 -18.86 -10.55
C GLU A 112 20.93 -18.76 -12.00
N GLY A 113 21.67 -18.04 -12.84
CA GLY A 113 21.37 -17.88 -14.25
C GLY A 113 20.58 -16.61 -14.60
N PHE A 114 20.34 -15.70 -13.66
CA PHE A 114 19.71 -14.41 -13.94
C PHE A 114 20.68 -13.49 -14.70
N PHE A 115 20.14 -12.52 -15.44
CA PHE A 115 20.92 -11.52 -16.15
C PHE A 115 21.07 -10.26 -15.30
N TYR A 116 22.26 -9.67 -15.30
CA TYR A 116 22.49 -8.38 -14.66
C TYR A 116 22.01 -7.22 -15.55
N VAL A 117 21.31 -6.26 -14.95
CA VAL A 117 20.78 -5.06 -15.63
C VAL A 117 21.39 -3.76 -15.10
N LYS A 118 21.40 -2.75 -15.96
CA LYS A 118 21.65 -1.34 -15.65
C LYS A 118 20.40 -0.74 -15.01
N HIS A 119 20.19 -1.09 -13.74
CA HIS A 119 19.14 -0.54 -12.89
C HIS A 119 19.16 1.00 -12.84
N GLY A 120 18.00 1.60 -12.59
CA GLY A 120 17.86 3.04 -12.39
C GLY A 120 16.60 3.61 -13.04
N ILE A 121 16.44 4.92 -12.91
CA ILE A 121 15.23 5.62 -13.34
C ILE A 121 14.92 5.44 -14.84
N GLU A 122 15.94 5.31 -15.70
CA GLU A 122 15.73 5.11 -17.15
C GLU A 122 15.04 3.76 -17.45
N GLN A 123 15.42 2.70 -16.74
CA GLN A 123 14.80 1.39 -16.90
C GLN A 123 13.36 1.41 -16.34
N ALA A 124 13.15 2.09 -15.21
CA ALA A 124 11.83 2.29 -14.64
C ALA A 124 10.91 3.09 -15.58
N ILE A 125 11.40 4.17 -16.20
CA ILE A 125 10.67 4.96 -17.19
C ILE A 125 10.28 4.08 -18.39
N SER A 126 11.25 3.34 -18.96
CA SER A 126 11.00 2.43 -20.09
C SER A 126 9.85 1.46 -19.79
N ARG A 127 9.89 0.83 -18.61
CA ARG A 127 8.87 -0.12 -18.15
C ARG A 127 7.54 0.57 -17.85
N GLY A 128 7.54 1.72 -17.18
CA GLY A 128 6.34 2.51 -16.92
C GLY A 128 5.60 2.89 -18.22
N LEU A 129 6.34 3.30 -19.26
CA LEU A 129 5.78 3.60 -20.58
C LEU A 129 5.16 2.36 -21.26
N ALA A 130 5.74 1.17 -21.05
CA ALA A 130 5.20 -0.08 -21.57
C ALA A 130 3.94 -0.54 -20.81
N TYR A 131 3.86 -0.27 -19.51
CA TYR A 131 2.75 -0.68 -18.66
C TYR A 131 1.54 0.28 -18.74
N ALA A 132 1.77 1.55 -19.08
CA ALA A 132 0.74 2.59 -19.08
C ALA A 132 -0.57 2.23 -19.81
N PRO A 133 -0.58 1.52 -20.97
CA PRO A 133 -1.83 1.14 -21.63
C PRO A 133 -2.64 0.06 -20.90
N TYR A 134 -2.04 -0.61 -19.92
CA TYR A 134 -2.60 -1.77 -19.23
C TYR A 134 -2.88 -1.50 -17.74
N SER A 135 -2.70 -0.26 -17.29
CA SER A 135 -2.94 0.17 -15.91
C SER A 135 -3.59 1.54 -15.83
N ASP A 136 -4.34 1.74 -14.76
CA ASP A 136 -5.00 3.01 -14.44
C ASP A 136 -3.99 3.97 -13.82
N LEU A 137 -3.10 3.45 -12.96
CA LEU A 137 -1.99 4.20 -12.37
C LEU A 137 -0.64 3.50 -12.58
N LEU A 138 0.44 4.27 -12.49
CA LEU A 138 1.82 3.79 -12.49
C LEU A 138 2.54 4.15 -11.20
N TRP A 139 3.37 3.24 -10.71
CA TRP A 139 4.21 3.44 -9.54
C TRP A 139 5.63 2.96 -9.84
N CYS A 140 6.61 3.87 -9.69
CA CYS A 140 8.02 3.50 -9.63
C CYS A 140 8.45 3.45 -8.17
N GLU A 141 8.94 2.30 -7.69
CA GLU A 141 9.59 2.26 -6.37
C GLU A 141 10.95 3.00 -6.45
N THR A 142 11.27 3.81 -5.45
CA THR A 142 12.52 4.60 -5.40
C THR A 142 13.39 4.22 -4.22
N ALA A 143 14.68 4.54 -4.30
CA ALA A 143 15.64 4.27 -3.22
C ALA A 143 15.63 5.35 -2.12
N THR A 144 15.21 6.58 -2.47
CA THR A 144 15.17 7.74 -1.58
C THR A 144 13.94 8.61 -1.89
N PRO A 145 13.51 9.49 -0.95
CA PRO A 145 12.43 10.44 -1.21
C PRO A 145 12.98 11.64 -2.01
N ASN A 146 13.12 11.47 -3.33
CA ASN A 146 13.75 12.45 -4.23
C ASN A 146 12.73 13.05 -5.21
N LEU A 147 12.45 14.35 -5.04
CA LEU A 147 11.51 15.09 -5.90
C LEU A 147 11.98 15.24 -7.35
N GLU A 148 13.28 15.35 -7.60
CA GLU A 148 13.82 15.46 -8.95
C GLU A 148 13.64 14.15 -9.73
N GLU A 149 13.92 13.02 -9.07
CA GLU A 149 13.70 11.68 -9.66
C GLU A 149 12.20 11.43 -9.90
N ALA A 150 11.35 11.79 -8.93
CA ALA A 150 9.90 11.71 -9.07
C ALA A 150 9.39 12.54 -10.24
N LYS A 151 9.90 13.77 -10.40
CA LYS A 151 9.56 14.66 -11.52
C LYS A 151 10.03 14.08 -12.86
N LYS A 152 11.26 13.56 -12.92
CA LYS A 152 11.81 12.96 -14.13
C LYS A 152 10.97 11.78 -14.62
N PHE A 153 10.53 10.91 -13.72
CA PHE A 153 9.62 9.82 -14.06
C PHE A 153 8.28 10.37 -14.58
N ALA A 154 7.66 11.29 -13.84
CA ALA A 154 6.36 11.86 -14.20
C ALA A 154 6.38 12.55 -15.57
N ASP A 155 7.34 13.44 -15.81
CA ASP A 155 7.51 14.16 -17.07
C ASP A 155 7.66 13.18 -18.26
N ALA A 156 8.44 12.11 -18.09
CA ALA A 156 8.65 11.12 -19.13
C ALA A 156 7.38 10.31 -19.45
N ILE A 157 6.64 9.89 -18.42
CA ILE A 157 5.35 9.22 -18.60
C ILE A 157 4.36 10.16 -19.30
N HIS A 158 4.19 11.38 -18.79
CA HIS A 158 3.20 12.34 -19.30
C HIS A 158 3.52 12.85 -20.70
N LYS A 159 4.80 12.86 -21.11
CA LYS A 159 5.19 13.16 -22.49
C LYS A 159 4.55 12.20 -23.50
N LYS A 160 4.36 10.93 -23.14
CA LYS A 160 3.72 9.91 -24.01
C LYS A 160 2.25 9.68 -23.66
N PHE A 161 1.90 9.78 -22.39
CA PHE A 161 0.55 9.57 -21.86
C PHE A 161 0.13 10.77 -20.99
N PRO A 162 -0.23 11.91 -21.60
CA PRO A 162 -0.65 13.08 -20.86
C PRO A 162 -1.79 12.76 -19.87
N GLY A 163 -1.65 13.20 -18.62
CA GLY A 163 -2.65 12.97 -17.58
C GLY A 163 -2.68 11.55 -16.98
N LYS A 164 -1.79 10.64 -17.38
CA LYS A 164 -1.68 9.31 -16.74
C LYS A 164 -1.45 9.47 -15.24
N LEU A 165 -2.34 8.90 -14.44
CA LEU A 165 -2.28 8.99 -12.99
C LEU A 165 -1.07 8.21 -12.46
N LEU A 166 -0.39 8.77 -11.46
CA LEU A 166 0.77 8.15 -10.83
C LEU A 166 0.48 7.88 -9.35
N ALA A 167 1.24 6.94 -8.79
CA ALA A 167 1.21 6.63 -7.37
C ALA A 167 2.62 6.67 -6.76
N TYR A 168 2.70 7.11 -5.51
CA TYR A 168 3.97 7.29 -4.80
C TYR A 168 3.93 6.65 -3.41
N ASN A 169 4.94 5.83 -3.13
CA ASN A 169 5.16 5.28 -1.81
C ASN A 169 5.99 6.25 -0.97
N CYS A 170 5.35 6.92 -0.02
CA CYS A 170 6.00 7.69 1.04
C CYS A 170 6.58 6.73 2.08
N SER A 171 7.58 5.97 1.68
CA SER A 171 8.06 4.78 2.40
C SER A 171 8.67 5.10 3.77
N PRO A 172 8.28 4.38 4.84
CA PRO A 172 9.00 4.39 6.12
C PRO A 172 10.39 3.76 6.06
N SER A 173 10.72 3.04 4.97
CA SER A 173 12.08 2.56 4.75
C SER A 173 13.06 3.68 4.41
N PHE A 174 12.57 4.88 4.11
CA PHE A 174 13.40 6.07 4.02
C PHE A 174 13.70 6.63 5.40
N ASN A 175 14.95 7.01 5.64
CA ASN A 175 15.24 7.94 6.73
C ASN A 175 14.95 9.37 6.25
N TRP A 176 13.71 9.82 6.40
CA TRP A 176 13.23 11.11 5.89
C TRP A 176 14.11 12.29 6.28
N LYS A 177 14.44 12.42 7.57
CA LYS A 177 15.27 13.51 8.10
C LYS A 177 16.74 13.46 7.68
N LYS A 178 17.23 12.29 7.27
CA LYS A 178 18.57 12.17 6.67
C LYS A 178 18.60 12.75 5.24
N HIS A 179 17.48 12.73 4.55
CA HIS A 179 17.40 13.09 3.13
C HIS A 179 16.80 14.47 2.89
N LEU A 180 15.90 14.94 3.75
CA LEU A 180 15.09 16.14 3.54
C LEU A 180 15.03 16.99 4.81
N SER A 181 14.97 18.30 4.62
CA SER A 181 14.65 19.28 5.67
C SER A 181 13.18 19.23 6.09
N ASP A 182 12.84 19.86 7.21
CA ASP A 182 11.44 19.95 7.68
C ASP A 182 10.49 20.60 6.67
N SER A 183 10.93 21.67 6.01
CA SER A 183 10.13 22.35 4.99
C SER A 183 9.89 21.48 3.76
N GLU A 184 10.89 20.70 3.35
CA GLU A 184 10.76 19.77 2.24
C GLU A 184 9.83 18.61 2.59
N ILE A 185 9.94 18.04 3.81
CA ILE A 185 9.04 16.99 4.28
C ILE A 185 7.59 17.50 4.33
N ALA A 186 7.37 18.70 4.89
CA ALA A 186 6.04 19.27 5.04
C ALA A 186 5.34 19.52 3.69
N SER A 187 6.09 19.87 2.65
CA SER A 187 5.55 20.14 1.30
C SER A 187 5.64 18.94 0.35
N PHE A 188 6.27 17.83 0.75
CA PHE A 188 6.61 16.72 -0.15
C PHE A 188 5.41 16.18 -0.92
N GLN A 189 4.33 15.85 -0.21
CA GLN A 189 3.11 15.27 -0.79
C GLN A 189 2.40 16.23 -1.75
N GLN A 190 2.38 17.52 -1.41
CA GLN A 190 1.81 18.56 -2.28
C GLN A 190 2.62 18.67 -3.58
N ASN A 191 3.95 18.72 -3.47
CA ASN A 191 4.85 18.85 -4.61
C ASN A 191 4.70 17.66 -5.59
N ILE A 192 4.64 16.42 -5.10
CA ILE A 192 4.43 15.27 -5.98
C ILE A 192 2.98 15.19 -6.51
N ALA A 193 1.98 15.71 -5.78
CA ALA A 193 0.61 15.78 -6.29
C ALA A 193 0.51 16.65 -7.55
N GLU A 194 1.27 17.74 -7.61
CA GLU A 194 1.37 18.65 -8.76
C GLU A 194 2.05 17.97 -9.97
N MET A 195 2.93 17.01 -9.73
CA MET A 195 3.55 16.17 -10.76
C MET A 195 2.63 15.03 -11.25
N GLY A 196 1.43 14.88 -10.70
CA GLY A 196 0.46 13.86 -11.10
C GLY A 196 0.45 12.58 -10.25
N TYR A 197 1.17 12.55 -9.13
CA TYR A 197 1.06 11.48 -8.11
C TYR A 197 -0.23 11.65 -7.29
N LYS A 198 -1.34 11.09 -7.80
CA LYS A 198 -2.69 11.26 -7.23
C LYS A 198 -3.05 10.22 -6.17
N PHE A 199 -2.33 9.12 -6.10
CA PHE A 199 -2.42 8.17 -4.99
C PHE A 199 -1.09 8.14 -4.23
N GLN A 200 -1.11 8.52 -2.95
CA GLN A 200 0.08 8.62 -2.11
C GLN A 200 -0.18 7.88 -0.82
N PHE A 201 0.77 7.05 -0.40
CA PHE A 201 0.55 6.14 0.72
C PHE A 201 1.83 5.90 1.51
N ILE A 202 1.67 5.65 2.81
CA ILE A 202 2.74 5.25 3.72
C ILE A 202 2.54 3.76 4.02
N THR A 203 3.31 2.89 3.37
CA THR A 203 3.13 1.44 3.41
C THR A 203 3.12 0.85 4.83
N LEU A 204 4.05 1.26 5.68
CA LEU A 204 4.26 0.68 7.01
C LEU A 204 3.79 1.58 8.16
N ALA A 205 2.87 2.52 7.90
CA ALA A 205 2.38 3.44 8.94
C ALA A 205 1.80 2.67 10.14
N GLY A 206 0.90 1.72 9.90
CA GLY A 206 0.29 0.92 10.96
C GLY A 206 1.32 0.12 11.77
N PHE A 207 2.29 -0.51 11.09
CA PHE A 207 3.36 -1.25 11.76
C PHE A 207 4.16 -0.36 12.70
N HIS A 208 4.66 0.78 12.23
CA HIS A 208 5.50 1.66 13.05
C HIS A 208 4.71 2.33 14.19
N VAL A 209 3.52 2.86 13.91
CA VAL A 209 2.68 3.55 14.91
C VAL A 209 2.25 2.58 16.01
N GLN A 210 1.83 1.37 15.66
CA GLN A 210 1.43 0.36 16.66
C GLN A 210 2.61 -0.06 17.53
N ASN A 211 3.76 -0.39 16.92
CA ASN A 211 4.90 -0.91 17.67
C ASN A 211 5.46 0.13 18.65
N ILE A 212 5.59 1.40 18.24
CA ILE A 212 6.09 2.44 19.16
C ILE A 212 5.11 2.71 20.29
N ALA A 213 3.81 2.77 20.02
CA ALA A 213 2.78 2.99 21.04
C ALA A 213 2.78 1.88 22.10
N VAL A 214 2.83 0.62 21.66
CA VAL A 214 2.86 -0.54 22.58
C VAL A 214 4.18 -0.60 23.34
N PHE A 215 5.31 -0.34 22.69
CA PHE A 215 6.63 -0.35 23.34
C PHE A 215 6.73 0.71 24.44
N GLU A 216 6.31 1.95 24.14
CA GLU A 216 6.32 3.04 25.14
C GLU A 216 5.37 2.77 26.30
N LEU A 217 4.17 2.25 26.04
CA LEU A 217 3.24 1.85 27.10
C LEU A 217 3.87 0.77 27.97
N ALA A 218 4.43 -0.29 27.38
CA ALA A 218 5.05 -1.37 28.14
C ALA A 218 6.22 -0.88 29.01
N GLU A 219 7.07 0.00 28.48
CA GLU A 219 8.18 0.58 29.23
C GLU A 219 7.69 1.41 30.43
N LYS A 220 6.71 2.29 30.21
CA LYS A 220 6.14 3.15 31.27
C LYS A 220 5.37 2.31 32.29
N TYR A 221 4.61 1.32 31.84
CA TYR A 221 3.83 0.44 32.71
C TYR A 221 4.72 -0.40 33.63
N ASN A 222 5.88 -0.86 33.15
CA ASN A 222 6.86 -1.56 33.99
C ASN A 222 7.39 -0.69 35.15
N LYS A 223 7.44 0.64 34.98
CA LYS A 223 7.95 1.59 35.99
C LYS A 223 6.84 2.16 36.87
N GLU A 224 5.67 2.44 36.31
CA GLU A 224 4.61 3.25 36.94
C GLU A 224 3.28 2.51 37.14
N GLY A 225 3.16 1.28 36.64
CA GLY A 225 1.93 0.49 36.67
C GLY A 225 0.74 1.24 36.04
N MET A 226 -0.41 1.21 36.73
CA MET A 226 -1.66 1.82 36.25
C MET A 226 -1.58 3.31 35.97
N THR A 227 -0.63 4.04 36.57
CA THR A 227 -0.41 5.46 36.27
C THR A 227 -0.07 5.68 34.79
N ALA A 228 0.72 4.77 34.19
CA ALA A 228 1.06 4.84 32.76
C ALA A 228 -0.18 4.62 31.88
N TYR A 229 -1.03 3.64 32.23
CA TYR A 229 -2.25 3.35 31.49
C TYR A 229 -3.28 4.47 31.62
N SER A 230 -3.49 5.00 32.83
CA SER A 230 -4.43 6.11 33.08
C SER A 230 -4.06 7.36 32.28
N LYS A 231 -2.77 7.65 32.10
CA LYS A 231 -2.33 8.75 31.21
C LYS A 231 -2.80 8.57 29.77
N ILE A 232 -2.77 7.34 29.22
CA ILE A 232 -3.30 7.06 27.88
C ILE A 232 -4.81 7.28 27.86
N GLN A 233 -5.53 6.75 28.85
CA GLN A 233 -6.98 6.94 28.94
C GLN A 233 -7.37 8.43 29.01
N GLN A 234 -6.64 9.25 29.78
CA GLN A 234 -6.85 10.70 29.83
C GLN A 234 -6.52 11.40 28.52
N GLN A 235 -5.54 10.91 27.76
CA GLN A 235 -5.31 11.39 26.40
C GLN A 235 -6.49 11.05 25.50
N GLU A 236 -7.04 9.84 25.57
CA GLU A 236 -8.22 9.45 24.78
C GLU A 236 -9.43 10.35 25.07
N PHE A 237 -9.74 10.60 26.36
CA PHE A 237 -10.79 11.55 26.76
C PHE A 237 -10.54 12.96 26.19
N ALA A 238 -9.30 13.46 26.26
CA ALA A 238 -8.97 14.78 25.75
C ALA A 238 -9.15 14.92 24.23
N ARG A 239 -9.18 13.80 23.49
CA ARG A 239 -9.33 13.75 22.03
C ARG A 239 -10.78 13.51 21.57
N GLU A 240 -11.72 13.22 22.47
CA GLU A 240 -13.13 13.05 22.10
C GLU A 240 -13.70 14.30 21.42
N LYS A 241 -13.31 15.49 21.89
CA LYS A 241 -13.68 16.79 21.29
C LYS A 241 -13.20 16.95 19.84
N ASP A 242 -12.17 16.19 19.43
CA ASP A 242 -11.61 16.19 18.08
C ASP A 242 -12.23 15.07 17.21
N GLY A 243 -13.18 14.30 17.75
CA GLY A 243 -13.87 13.22 17.05
C GLY A 243 -13.34 11.81 17.33
N TYR A 244 -12.45 11.61 18.32
CA TYR A 244 -12.05 10.26 18.75
C TYR A 244 -13.18 9.59 19.54
N THR A 245 -13.48 8.33 19.24
CA THR A 245 -14.67 7.64 19.75
C THR A 245 -14.37 6.40 20.58
N SER A 246 -13.19 5.81 20.44
CA SER A 246 -12.86 4.49 21.00
C SER A 246 -12.65 4.45 22.52
N VAL A 247 -12.72 5.61 23.20
CA VAL A 247 -12.88 5.68 24.67
C VAL A 247 -14.00 4.74 25.13
N LYS A 248 -15.14 4.82 24.42
CA LYS A 248 -16.32 3.95 24.62
C LYS A 248 -16.23 2.73 23.70
N HIS A 249 -15.31 1.84 24.03
CA HIS A 249 -14.93 0.70 23.22
C HIS A 249 -16.05 -0.34 23.05
N GLN A 250 -17.01 -0.46 23.97
CA GLN A 250 -18.16 -1.36 23.83
C GLN A 250 -19.07 -0.87 22.70
N ARG A 251 -19.42 0.43 22.70
CA ARG A 251 -20.12 1.06 21.58
C ARG A 251 -19.34 0.94 20.27
N GLU A 252 -18.03 1.18 20.31
CA GLU A 252 -17.18 1.22 19.12
C GLU A 252 -17.18 -0.09 18.33
N VAL A 253 -17.21 -1.24 19.03
CA VAL A 253 -17.28 -2.57 18.41
C VAL A 253 -18.71 -3.04 18.11
N GLY A 254 -19.71 -2.17 18.30
CA GLY A 254 -21.09 -2.42 17.89
C GLY A 254 -21.98 -3.06 18.95
N THR A 255 -21.67 -2.97 20.24
CA THR A 255 -22.52 -3.56 21.30
C THR A 255 -23.95 -3.03 21.23
N SER A 256 -24.13 -1.71 21.04
CA SER A 256 -25.45 -1.09 20.87
C SER A 256 -26.17 -1.54 19.59
N TYR A 257 -25.43 -1.85 18.52
CA TYR A 257 -26.00 -2.43 17.31
C TYR A 257 -26.57 -3.83 17.57
N PHE A 258 -25.83 -4.70 18.26
CA PHE A 258 -26.31 -6.04 18.59
C PHE A 258 -27.44 -6.03 19.64
N ASP A 259 -27.46 -5.07 20.56
CA ASP A 259 -28.61 -4.85 21.43
C ASP A 259 -29.88 -4.50 20.65
N ALA A 260 -29.77 -3.63 19.64
CA ALA A 260 -30.90 -3.30 18.77
C ALA A 260 -31.40 -4.52 17.99
N VAL A 261 -30.50 -5.39 17.50
CA VAL A 261 -30.86 -6.67 16.87
C VAL A 261 -31.60 -7.59 17.86
N SER A 262 -31.06 -7.77 19.06
CA SER A 262 -31.67 -8.59 20.13
C SER A 262 -33.07 -8.08 20.53
N ASN A 263 -33.21 -6.77 20.70
CA ASN A 263 -34.49 -6.15 20.98
C ASN A 263 -35.49 -6.30 19.82
N THR A 264 -35.04 -6.21 18.57
CA THR A 264 -35.90 -6.44 17.41
C THR A 264 -36.44 -7.88 17.40
N ILE A 265 -35.57 -8.87 17.60
CA ILE A 265 -35.96 -10.30 17.65
C ILE A 265 -36.95 -10.58 18.78
N SER A 266 -36.71 -9.99 19.95
CA SER A 266 -37.52 -10.20 21.15
C SER A 266 -38.77 -9.31 21.25
N SER A 267 -39.08 -8.52 20.20
CA SER A 267 -40.17 -7.53 20.24
C SER A 267 -40.05 -6.57 21.44
N GLY A 268 -38.83 -6.15 21.76
CA GLY A 268 -38.50 -5.23 22.85
C GLY A 268 -38.52 -5.84 24.24
N LYS A 269 -38.56 -7.18 24.36
CA LYS A 269 -38.68 -7.89 25.65
C LYS A 269 -37.39 -8.58 26.08
N SER A 270 -36.28 -8.35 25.40
CA SER A 270 -34.99 -8.94 25.77
C SER A 270 -34.58 -8.46 27.16
N SER A 271 -34.31 -9.41 28.07
CA SER A 271 -33.79 -9.12 29.41
C SER A 271 -32.26 -9.21 29.47
N THR A 272 -31.59 -9.44 28.34
CA THR A 272 -30.15 -9.73 28.26
C THR A 272 -29.42 -8.82 27.26
N THR A 273 -29.89 -7.59 27.09
CA THR A 273 -29.14 -6.55 26.36
C THR A 273 -27.91 -6.13 27.17
N ALA A 274 -26.81 -5.79 26.52
CA ALA A 274 -25.51 -5.61 27.13
C ALA A 274 -25.20 -4.17 27.58
N MET A 275 -25.66 -3.14 26.85
CA MET A 275 -25.28 -1.75 27.14
C MET A 275 -25.92 -1.21 28.42
N LYS A 276 -27.16 -1.61 28.69
CA LYS A 276 -27.88 -1.25 29.91
C LYS A 276 -27.14 -1.88 31.11
N ASP A 277 -26.89 -1.08 32.14
CA ASP A 277 -26.19 -1.50 33.35
C ASP A 277 -24.71 -1.91 33.11
N SER A 278 -24.11 -1.44 32.00
CA SER A 278 -22.67 -1.62 31.73
C SER A 278 -21.82 -0.52 32.39
N THR A 279 -20.57 -0.84 32.73
CA THR A 279 -19.62 0.16 33.27
C THR A 279 -19.34 1.29 32.28
N GLU A 280 -19.43 1.04 30.98
CA GLU A 280 -19.33 2.08 29.96
C GLU A 280 -20.48 3.10 30.10
N SER A 281 -21.71 2.65 30.30
CA SER A 281 -22.86 3.55 30.50
C SER A 281 -22.80 4.35 31.82
N GLU A 282 -22.14 3.80 32.84
CA GLU A 282 -22.07 4.42 34.17
C GLU A 282 -20.88 5.37 34.34
N GLN A 283 -19.75 5.08 33.69
CA GLN A 283 -18.46 5.74 33.97
C GLN A 283 -17.92 6.58 32.81
N PHE A 284 -18.54 6.53 31.62
CA PHE A 284 -18.06 7.19 30.40
C PHE A 284 -19.15 8.02 29.71
#